data_AF-A0A1G6WJM1-F1
#
_entry.id   AF-A0A1G6WJM1-F1
#
_cell.length_a   1.000
_cell.length_b   1.000
_cell.length_c   1.000
_cell.angle_alpha   90.00
_cell.angle_beta   90.00
_cell.angle_gamma   90.00
#
_symmetry.space_group_name_H-M   'P 1'
#
loop_
_entity.id
_entity.type
_entity.pdbx_description
1 polymer ?
#
loop_
_entity_poly.entity_id
_entity_poly.type
_entity_poly.pdbx_seq_one_letter_code
_entity_poly.pdbx_strand_id
1 'polypeptide(L)'
;MTAAQQFKEDPIEFMENNVVLVRCGYGTEWKKTLSKHFGSSLIGGVMTLTLKAVGRNYDKTAYHGRYGYRVPLYMLVNGRNADRNEQIAAYWCPYEDNKTFGVMLGNAAKYMFTAEMSGCSLGLGSPCQDGSILVYHSNVKSATGNQSSAQMTELAKVGATQKVLTPGEYRSTEFGQDAINITPFGVREKSKWKLHYQMYKYTAGNKISLMGVKPVTGIVESTPALI
;
A
#
# COMPACT_ATOMS: atom_id res chain seq x y z
N MET A 1 -6.67 -9.70 22.61
CA MET A 1 -5.68 -9.36 21.57
C MET A 1 -6.17 -8.12 20.83
N THR A 2 -5.33 -7.09 20.66
CA THR A 2 -5.70 -5.86 19.93
C THR A 2 -5.64 -6.09 18.41
N ALA A 3 -6.27 -5.22 17.62
CA ALA A 3 -6.19 -5.31 16.14
C ALA A 3 -4.75 -5.23 15.62
N ALA A 4 -3.90 -4.40 16.25
CA ALA A 4 -2.48 -4.32 15.91
C ALA A 4 -1.72 -5.62 16.26
N GLN A 5 -2.10 -6.32 17.34
CA GLN A 5 -1.51 -7.61 17.68
C GLN A 5 -1.95 -8.69 16.67
N GLN A 6 -3.24 -8.75 16.32
CA GLN A 6 -3.75 -9.67 15.29
C GLN A 6 -3.07 -9.45 13.95
N PHE A 7 -2.94 -8.19 13.50
CA PHE A 7 -2.22 -7.85 12.28
C PHE A 7 -0.74 -8.27 12.32
N LYS A 8 -0.08 -8.17 13.49
CA LYS A 8 1.34 -8.57 13.60
C LYS A 8 1.53 -10.08 13.55
N GLU A 9 0.55 -10.85 14.00
CA GLU A 9 0.55 -12.31 14.02
C GLU A 9 0.33 -12.87 12.62
N ASP A 10 -0.76 -12.46 11.95
CA ASP A 10 -1.02 -12.81 10.55
C ASP A 10 -1.56 -11.58 9.78
N PRO A 11 -0.67 -10.81 9.11
CA PRO A 11 -1.08 -9.62 8.39
C PRO A 11 -1.94 -9.93 7.17
N ILE A 12 -1.83 -11.12 6.58
CA ILE A 12 -2.60 -11.48 5.38
C ILE A 12 -4.02 -11.85 5.80
N GLU A 13 -4.17 -12.77 6.75
CA GLU A 13 -5.48 -13.16 7.29
C GLU A 13 -6.20 -11.94 7.88
N PHE A 14 -5.49 -11.04 8.57
CA PHE A 14 -6.07 -9.81 9.07
C PHE A 14 -6.65 -8.94 7.93
N MET A 15 -5.91 -8.76 6.84
CA MET A 15 -6.36 -7.98 5.69
C MET A 15 -7.46 -8.69 4.88
N GLU A 16 -7.57 -10.02 4.97
CA GLU A 16 -8.67 -10.77 4.34
C GLU A 16 -9.99 -10.65 5.11
N ASN A 17 -9.91 -10.42 6.42
CA ASN A 17 -11.07 -10.39 7.31
C ASN A 17 -11.46 -8.98 7.79
N ASN A 18 -10.69 -7.95 7.43
CA ASN A 18 -10.92 -6.56 7.85
C ASN A 18 -10.59 -5.61 6.71
N VAL A 19 -11.31 -4.50 6.57
CA VAL A 19 -10.91 -3.42 5.65
C VAL A 19 -9.95 -2.48 6.39
N VAL A 20 -8.82 -2.15 5.76
CA VAL A 20 -7.85 -1.19 6.29
C VAL A 20 -7.69 -0.03 5.31
N LEU A 21 -8.19 1.14 5.71
CA LEU A 21 -7.98 2.37 4.97
C LEU A 21 -6.71 3.06 5.45
N VAL A 22 -5.85 3.41 4.52
CA VAL A 22 -4.61 4.11 4.84
C VAL A 22 -4.85 5.62 4.82
N ARG A 23 -4.89 6.22 6.01
CA ARG A 23 -5.00 7.67 6.23
C ARG A 23 -3.69 8.23 6.78
N CYS A 24 -2.58 7.76 6.23
CA CYS A 24 -1.23 8.26 6.54
C CYS A 24 -0.88 9.54 5.76
N GLY A 25 -1.83 10.11 5.03
CA GLY A 25 -1.71 11.41 4.37
C GLY A 25 -1.62 12.51 5.41
N TYR A 26 -0.40 12.96 5.69
CA TYR A 26 -0.19 14.28 6.23
C TYR A 26 -0.76 15.29 5.20
N GLY A 27 -1.42 16.35 5.68
CA GLY A 27 -1.63 17.54 4.85
C GLY A 27 -0.31 18.10 4.30
N THR A 28 -0.36 19.28 3.67
CA THR A 28 0.78 20.00 3.06
C THR A 28 2.08 20.08 3.88
N GLU A 29 2.04 19.78 5.18
CA GLU A 29 3.14 19.76 6.15
C GLU A 29 4.19 18.64 6.00
N TRP A 30 3.96 17.55 5.25
CA TRP A 30 4.99 16.51 5.09
C TRP A 30 6.23 16.99 4.32
N LYS A 31 6.05 17.98 3.42
CA LYS A 31 7.14 18.62 2.70
C LYS A 31 8.13 19.29 3.66
N LYS A 32 7.67 19.85 4.79
CA LYS A 32 8.54 20.48 5.80
C LYS A 32 9.28 19.46 6.67
N THR A 33 8.65 18.31 6.96
CA THR A 33 9.21 17.30 7.88
C THR A 33 10.25 16.41 7.21
N LEU A 34 10.09 16.08 5.92
CA LEU A 34 10.97 15.13 5.22
C LEU A 34 12.06 15.83 4.37
N SER A 35 11.81 17.02 3.83
CA SER A 35 12.84 17.79 3.08
C SER A 35 14.03 18.18 3.96
N LYS A 36 13.83 18.34 5.27
CA LYS A 36 14.88 18.66 6.23
C LYS A 36 15.83 17.49 6.53
N HIS A 37 15.48 16.26 6.13
CA HIS A 37 16.23 15.07 6.53
C HIS A 37 16.71 14.15 5.39
N PHE A 38 16.11 14.14 4.19
CA PHE A 38 16.34 13.02 3.25
C PHE A 38 16.64 13.33 1.77
N GLY A 39 16.79 14.59 1.35
CA GLY A 39 17.11 14.89 -0.06
C GLY A 39 15.98 14.51 -1.05
N SER A 40 16.03 15.03 -2.27
CA SER A 40 14.85 15.29 -3.09
C SER A 40 14.30 14.15 -3.96
N SER A 41 14.74 12.90 -3.81
CA SER A 41 14.31 11.82 -4.73
C SER A 41 13.94 10.47 -4.07
N LEU A 42 14.15 10.31 -2.76
CA LEU A 42 13.66 9.19 -1.95
C LEU A 42 12.97 9.76 -0.71
N ILE A 43 11.66 10.02 -0.79
CA ILE A 43 10.94 10.76 0.26
C ILE A 43 10.07 9.83 1.14
N GLY A 44 10.21 8.51 0.96
CA GLY A 44 9.63 7.53 1.87
C GLY A 44 10.56 7.16 3.03
N GLY A 45 10.06 6.36 3.96
CA GLY A 45 10.86 5.92 5.10
C GLY A 45 10.04 5.14 6.13
N VAL A 46 10.69 4.75 7.23
CA VAL A 46 10.01 4.05 8.32
C VAL A 46 9.15 5.01 9.12
N MET A 47 7.89 4.62 9.35
CA MET A 47 6.91 5.33 10.15
C MET A 47 6.35 4.41 11.23
N THR A 48 5.97 5.02 12.34
CA THR A 48 5.13 4.38 13.36
C THR A 48 3.68 4.63 13.02
N LEU A 49 2.92 3.57 12.81
CA LEU A 49 1.51 3.59 12.44
C LEU A 49 0.65 2.96 13.55
N THR A 50 -0.64 3.24 13.54
CA THR A 50 -1.61 2.64 14.46
C THR A 50 -2.88 2.28 13.72
N LEU A 51 -3.39 1.07 13.95
CA LEU A 51 -4.70 0.64 13.49
C LEU A 51 -5.78 1.12 14.45
N LYS A 52 -6.62 2.05 14.00
CA LYS A 52 -7.76 2.55 14.77
C LYS A 52 -9.05 2.02 14.19
N ALA A 53 -9.89 1.42 15.02
CA ALA A 53 -11.26 1.10 14.61
C ALA A 53 -11.99 2.40 14.23
N VAL A 54 -12.73 2.39 13.13
CA VAL A 54 -13.45 3.59 12.67
C VAL A 54 -14.68 3.84 13.57
N GLY A 55 -14.79 5.07 14.09
CA GLY A 55 -15.87 5.49 14.99
C GLY A 55 -17.25 5.65 14.30
N ARG A 56 -18.28 6.02 15.09
CA ARG A 56 -19.74 5.95 14.79
C ARG A 56 -20.24 6.62 13.48
N ASN A 57 -19.43 7.39 12.75
CA ASN A 57 -19.85 8.15 11.58
C ASN A 57 -19.72 7.39 10.24
N TYR A 58 -19.05 6.23 10.25
CA TYR A 58 -19.18 5.23 9.19
C TYR A 58 -20.10 4.14 9.72
N ASP A 59 -21.01 3.60 8.90
CA ASP A 59 -21.63 2.31 9.21
C ASP A 59 -20.46 1.34 9.38
N LYS A 60 -20.19 0.90 10.62
CA LYS A 60 -18.89 0.39 11.11
C LYS A 60 -18.41 -0.91 10.45
N THR A 61 -19.09 -1.30 9.39
CA THR A 61 -18.96 -2.57 8.71
C THR A 61 -18.90 -2.30 7.23
N ALA A 62 -17.85 -2.81 6.58
CA ALA A 62 -17.95 -3.01 5.16
C ALA A 62 -19.04 -4.07 4.88
N TYR A 63 -19.91 -3.80 3.91
CA TYR A 63 -20.94 -4.72 3.46
C TYR A 63 -20.35 -5.64 2.40
N HIS A 64 -20.57 -6.94 2.56
CA HIS A 64 -20.09 -8.00 1.68
C HIS A 64 -18.56 -8.16 1.72
N GLY A 65 -18.06 -8.91 2.72
CA GLY A 65 -16.97 -9.85 2.40
C GLY A 65 -17.45 -10.89 1.39
N ARG A 66 -16.56 -11.76 0.89
CA ARG A 66 -16.82 -12.80 -0.14
C ARG A 66 -18.09 -13.66 0.08
N TYR A 67 -18.67 -13.65 1.28
CA TYR A 67 -19.83 -14.44 1.71
C TYR A 67 -20.98 -13.66 2.36
N GLY A 68 -21.04 -12.33 2.21
CA GLY A 68 -22.16 -11.52 2.71
C GLY A 68 -22.10 -11.12 4.19
N TYR A 69 -21.01 -11.45 4.89
CA TYR A 69 -20.79 -11.02 6.27
C TYR A 69 -20.28 -9.58 6.37
N ARG A 70 -20.56 -8.96 7.52
CA ARG A 70 -20.02 -7.66 7.94
C ARG A 70 -18.57 -7.83 8.37
N VAL A 71 -17.65 -7.09 7.76
CA VAL A 71 -16.24 -7.09 8.17
C VAL A 71 -15.86 -5.77 8.85
N PRO A 72 -15.04 -5.78 9.91
CA PRO A 72 -14.61 -4.56 10.60
C PRO A 72 -13.81 -3.62 9.68
N LEU A 73 -13.93 -2.32 9.95
CA LEU A 73 -13.19 -1.26 9.27
C LEU A 73 -12.18 -0.60 10.21
N TYR A 74 -10.93 -0.55 9.79
CA TYR A 74 -9.83 0.13 10.46
C TYR A 74 -9.25 1.24 9.60
N MET A 75 -8.72 2.25 10.26
CA MET A 75 -7.87 3.27 9.67
C MET A 75 -6.45 3.11 10.18
N LEU A 76 -5.51 2.98 9.24
CA LEU A 76 -4.08 3.06 9.53
C LEU A 76 -3.67 4.54 9.51
N VAL A 77 -3.30 5.04 10.68
CA VAL A 77 -2.93 6.46 10.91
C VAL A 77 -1.53 6.56 11.52
N ASN A 78 -0.97 7.75 11.58
CA ASN A 78 0.27 8.00 12.30
C ASN A 78 0.11 7.67 13.81
N GLY A 79 1.03 6.86 14.33
CA GLY A 79 1.01 6.31 15.68
C GLY A 79 1.81 7.07 16.74
N ARG A 80 2.25 8.31 16.48
CA ARG A 80 3.11 9.10 17.40
C ARG A 80 2.67 9.12 18.87
N ASN A 81 1.37 8.99 19.16
CA ASN A 81 0.81 9.03 20.52
C ASN A 81 0.03 7.78 20.94
N ALA A 82 0.15 6.67 20.20
CA ALA A 82 -0.54 5.42 20.53
C ALA A 82 0.26 4.58 21.55
N ASP A 83 -0.43 3.67 22.24
CA ASP A 83 0.22 2.64 23.05
C ASP A 83 1.19 1.82 22.17
N ARG A 84 2.38 1.49 22.70
CA ARG A 84 3.41 0.75 21.95
C ARG A 84 2.90 -0.60 21.42
N ASN A 85 1.98 -1.25 22.11
CA ASN A 85 1.36 -2.50 21.68
C ASN A 85 0.45 -2.30 20.46
N GLU A 86 -0.11 -1.09 20.29
CA GLU A 86 -0.95 -0.69 19.15
C GLU A 86 -0.15 -0.13 17.96
N GLN A 87 1.15 0.10 18.15
CA GLN A 87 2.03 0.65 17.12
C GLN A 87 2.55 -0.42 16.16
N ILE A 88 2.61 -0.08 14.88
CA ILE A 88 3.16 -0.89 13.78
C ILE A 88 4.27 -0.06 13.13
N ALA A 89 5.50 -0.55 13.16
CA ALA A 89 6.59 0.04 12.38
C ALA A 89 6.50 -0.44 10.93
N ALA A 90 6.36 0.49 9.98
CA ALA A 90 6.21 0.18 8.56
C ALA A 90 6.97 1.18 7.69
N TYR A 91 7.47 0.73 6.56
CA TYR A 91 7.87 1.63 5.49
C TYR A 91 6.64 2.32 4.89
N TRP A 92 6.76 3.61 4.62
CA TRP A 92 5.77 4.41 3.92
C TRP A 92 6.31 4.79 2.54
N CYS A 93 5.60 4.38 1.49
CA CYS A 93 5.81 4.94 0.15
C CYS A 93 4.90 6.16 -0.03
N PRO A 94 5.45 7.38 -0.18
CA PRO A 94 4.64 8.58 -0.35
C PRO A 94 3.90 8.60 -1.67
N TYR A 95 2.98 9.56 -1.76
CA TYR A 95 2.18 9.84 -2.92
C TYR A 95 1.95 11.35 -3.01
N GLU A 96 1.92 11.88 -4.23
CA GLU A 96 1.39 13.21 -4.54
C GLU A 96 0.77 13.14 -5.94
N ASP A 97 -0.25 13.98 -6.15
CA ASP A 97 -0.84 14.16 -7.47
C ASP A 97 0.22 14.53 -8.51
N ASN A 98 0.15 13.87 -9.67
CA ASN A 98 1.03 14.11 -10.81
C ASN A 98 2.53 13.87 -10.54
N LYS A 99 2.87 12.98 -9.61
CA LYS A 99 4.26 12.62 -9.29
C LYS A 99 4.48 11.12 -9.12
N THR A 100 5.75 10.74 -9.11
CA THR A 100 6.23 9.41 -8.73
C THR A 100 7.15 9.55 -7.52
N PHE A 101 6.91 8.76 -6.47
CA PHE A 101 7.82 8.65 -5.31
C PHE A 101 8.25 7.22 -5.13
N GLY A 102 9.45 7.05 -4.56
CA GLY A 102 10.00 5.76 -4.20
C GLY A 102 10.43 5.67 -2.74
N VAL A 103 10.49 4.44 -2.25
CA VAL A 103 11.05 4.07 -0.93
C VAL A 103 11.83 2.76 -1.06
N MET A 104 13.03 2.73 -0.47
CA MET A 104 13.80 1.50 -0.32
C MET A 104 13.31 0.73 0.90
N LEU A 105 12.83 -0.48 0.68
CA LEU A 105 12.35 -1.39 1.72
C LEU A 105 13.51 -2.24 2.24
N GLY A 106 14.19 -1.75 3.27
CA GLY A 106 15.27 -2.47 3.97
C GLY A 106 14.75 -3.41 5.07
N ASN A 107 15.57 -3.61 6.10
CA ASN A 107 15.28 -4.49 7.24
C ASN A 107 14.81 -3.74 8.52
N ALA A 108 14.62 -2.41 8.45
CA ALA A 108 14.27 -1.59 9.61
C ALA A 108 12.79 -1.69 10.03
N ALA A 109 11.93 -2.27 9.17
CA ALA A 109 10.54 -2.57 9.46
C ALA A 109 10.10 -3.85 8.72
N LYS A 110 9.05 -4.50 9.24
CA LYS A 110 8.49 -5.74 8.65
C LYS A 110 7.34 -5.49 7.68
N TYR A 111 6.81 -4.27 7.65
CA TYR A 111 5.63 -3.95 6.87
C TYR A 111 5.91 -2.77 5.95
N MET A 112 5.14 -2.64 4.88
CA MET A 112 5.11 -1.46 4.03
C MET A 112 3.66 -1.09 3.74
N PHE A 113 3.39 0.20 3.66
CA PHE A 113 2.13 0.73 3.15
C PHE A 113 2.37 1.90 2.21
N THR A 114 1.37 2.16 1.39
CA THR A 114 1.24 3.37 0.59
C THR A 114 -0.19 3.87 0.65
N ALA A 115 -0.44 5.08 0.15
CA ALA A 115 -1.78 5.61 -0.02
C ALA A 115 -2.65 4.66 -0.86
N GLU A 116 -3.96 4.73 -0.61
CA GLU A 116 -4.99 4.09 -1.45
C GLU A 116 -4.74 4.43 -2.93
N MET A 117 -4.82 3.43 -3.80
CA MET A 117 -4.68 3.61 -5.24
C MET A 117 -6.03 3.45 -5.92
N SER A 118 -6.41 4.49 -6.66
CA SER A 118 -7.57 4.48 -7.55
C SER A 118 -7.22 5.10 -8.89
N GLY A 119 -6.36 4.41 -9.64
CA GLY A 119 -5.90 4.82 -10.99
C GLY A 119 -4.40 5.13 -11.04
N CYS A 120 -3.71 4.85 -9.94
CA CYS A 120 -2.27 4.95 -9.81
C CYS A 120 -1.61 3.61 -10.13
N SER A 121 -0.30 3.60 -10.31
CA SER A 121 0.50 2.39 -10.53
C SER A 121 1.52 2.22 -9.41
N LEU A 122 1.78 0.96 -9.04
CA LEU A 122 2.81 0.60 -8.09
C LEU A 122 3.96 -0.08 -8.84
N GLY A 123 5.15 0.50 -8.83
CA GLY A 123 6.33 -0.06 -9.47
C GLY A 123 7.26 -0.74 -8.47
N LEU A 124 7.86 -1.86 -8.86
CA LEU A 124 8.84 -2.61 -8.08
C LEU A 124 10.16 -2.68 -8.86
N GLY A 125 11.24 -2.26 -8.22
CA GLY A 125 12.60 -2.48 -8.70
C GLY A 125 13.10 -3.87 -8.31
N SER A 126 14.19 -4.31 -8.94
CA SER A 126 14.79 -5.60 -8.63
C SER A 126 15.26 -5.70 -7.16
N PRO A 127 15.09 -6.87 -6.51
CA PRO A 127 15.62 -7.08 -5.17
C PRO A 127 17.14 -7.03 -5.16
N CYS A 128 17.70 -6.39 -4.14
CA CYS A 128 19.11 -6.44 -3.80
C CYS A 128 19.45 -7.78 -3.12
N GLN A 129 20.74 -8.09 -3.01
CA GLN A 129 21.23 -9.34 -2.40
C GLN A 129 20.79 -9.52 -0.93
N ASP A 130 20.60 -8.42 -0.20
CA ASP A 130 20.11 -8.41 1.19
C ASP A 130 18.57 -8.52 1.31
N GLY A 131 17.90 -8.74 0.17
CA GLY A 131 16.45 -8.81 0.05
C GLY A 131 15.76 -7.45 0.20
N SER A 132 16.50 -6.33 0.26
CA SER A 132 15.90 -5.01 0.13
C SER A 132 15.35 -4.81 -1.28
N ILE A 133 14.25 -4.08 -1.40
CA ILE A 133 13.61 -3.82 -2.70
C ILE A 133 13.20 -2.36 -2.80
N LEU A 134 13.18 -1.83 -4.02
CA LEU A 134 12.71 -0.48 -4.27
C LEU A 134 11.24 -0.52 -4.68
N VAL A 135 10.39 0.29 -4.05
CA VAL A 135 8.97 0.40 -4.38
C VAL A 135 8.61 1.82 -4.72
N TYR A 136 7.79 1.99 -5.74
CA TYR A 136 7.33 3.26 -6.26
C TYR A 136 5.81 3.36 -6.29
N HIS A 137 5.29 4.53 -5.97
CA HIS A 137 3.91 4.92 -6.25
C HIS A 137 3.92 6.02 -7.32
N SER A 138 3.31 5.76 -8.47
CA SER A 138 3.14 6.75 -9.53
C SER A 138 1.68 7.16 -9.71
N ASN A 139 1.44 8.46 -9.65
CA ASN A 139 0.17 9.08 -10.03
C ASN A 139 0.37 10.21 -11.04
N VAL A 140 1.30 9.98 -11.96
CA VAL A 140 1.54 10.87 -13.09
C VAL A 140 0.26 10.95 -13.91
N LYS A 141 -0.18 12.17 -14.22
CA LYS A 141 -1.34 12.43 -15.08
C LYS A 141 -0.87 12.48 -16.52
N SER A 142 -1.69 12.00 -17.44
CA SER A 142 -1.41 12.11 -18.87
C SER A 142 -2.03 13.37 -19.44
N ALA A 143 -1.26 14.13 -20.23
CA ALA A 143 -1.79 15.25 -21.00
C ALA A 143 -2.73 14.78 -22.14
N THR A 144 -2.61 13.52 -22.58
CA THR A 144 -3.36 12.95 -23.71
C THR A 144 -4.46 11.97 -23.26
N GLY A 145 -4.74 11.89 -21.96
CA GLY A 145 -5.78 11.03 -21.39
C GLY A 145 -5.36 9.57 -21.14
N ASN A 146 -4.21 9.11 -21.65
CA ASN A 146 -3.70 7.77 -21.36
C ASN A 146 -2.78 7.76 -20.11
N GLN A 147 -3.41 7.80 -18.93
CA GLN A 147 -2.72 7.86 -17.64
C GLN A 147 -1.85 6.64 -17.35
N SER A 148 -2.29 5.43 -17.72
CA SER A 148 -1.53 4.19 -17.48
C SER A 148 -0.19 4.19 -18.20
N SER A 149 -0.16 4.56 -19.49
CA SER A 149 1.08 4.63 -20.27
C SER A 149 2.05 5.70 -19.76
N ALA A 150 1.54 6.84 -19.31
CA ALA A 150 2.38 7.88 -18.69
C ALA A 150 3.05 7.38 -17.40
N GLN A 151 2.29 6.70 -16.52
CA GLN A 151 2.83 6.14 -15.29
C GLN A 151 3.86 5.04 -15.54
N MET A 152 3.60 4.13 -16.49
CA MET A 152 4.59 3.11 -16.88
C MET A 152 5.90 3.73 -17.39
N THR A 153 5.80 4.81 -18.17
CA THR A 153 6.99 5.51 -18.69
C THR A 153 7.81 6.13 -17.56
N GLU A 154 7.15 6.78 -16.60
CA GLU A 154 7.84 7.36 -15.43
C GLU A 154 8.43 6.28 -14.51
N LEU A 155 7.71 5.18 -14.31
CA LEU A 155 8.19 4.03 -13.53
C LEU A 155 9.42 3.36 -14.17
N ALA A 156 9.45 3.24 -15.50
CA ALA A 156 10.61 2.74 -16.21
C ALA A 156 11.85 3.64 -16.02
N LYS A 157 11.69 4.97 -16.05
CA LYS A 157 12.78 5.94 -15.84
C LYS A 157 13.41 5.84 -14.46
N VAL A 158 12.62 5.50 -13.44
CA VAL A 158 13.11 5.38 -12.06
C VAL A 158 13.58 3.98 -11.70
N GLY A 159 13.54 3.01 -12.63
CA GLY A 159 14.08 1.67 -12.39
C GLY A 159 13.09 0.70 -11.75
N ALA A 160 11.77 0.90 -11.92
CA ALA A 160 10.76 -0.12 -11.60
C ALA A 160 10.76 -1.24 -12.66
N THR A 161 11.85 -1.99 -12.73
CA THR A 161 12.17 -2.93 -13.81
C THR A 161 11.57 -4.32 -13.63
N GLN A 162 11.14 -4.68 -12.42
CA GLN A 162 10.73 -6.04 -12.11
C GLN A 162 9.23 -6.26 -12.35
N LYS A 163 8.40 -5.40 -11.76
CA LYS A 163 6.95 -5.51 -11.85
C LYS A 163 6.30 -4.15 -11.70
N VAL A 164 5.30 -3.88 -12.53
CA VAL A 164 4.38 -2.75 -12.33
C VAL A 164 2.99 -3.35 -12.12
N LEU A 165 2.33 -2.97 -11.03
CA LEU A 165 0.91 -3.20 -10.80
C LEU A 165 0.14 -1.99 -11.33
N THR A 166 -0.54 -2.19 -12.44
CA THR A 166 -1.27 -1.14 -13.18
C THR A 166 -2.76 -1.12 -12.83
N PRO A 167 -3.47 0.00 -13.09
CA PRO A 167 -4.92 0.05 -12.98
C PRO A 167 -5.65 -1.04 -13.75
N GLY A 168 -5.15 -1.43 -14.93
CA GLY A 168 -5.75 -2.50 -15.72
C GLY A 168 -5.74 -3.86 -15.03
N GLU A 169 -4.73 -4.13 -14.20
CA GLU A 169 -4.60 -5.41 -13.50
C GLU A 169 -5.54 -5.53 -12.30
N TYR A 170 -5.63 -4.47 -11.48
CA TYR A 170 -6.46 -4.51 -10.28
C TYR A 170 -7.90 -4.01 -10.51
N ARG A 171 -8.21 -3.40 -11.66
CA ARG A 171 -9.59 -3.06 -12.10
C ARG A 171 -10.15 -4.06 -13.10
N SER A 172 -9.57 -5.27 -13.16
CA SER A 172 -9.97 -6.29 -14.12
C SER A 172 -11.45 -6.67 -13.98
N THR A 173 -12.01 -7.22 -15.06
CA THR A 173 -13.43 -7.54 -15.21
C THR A 173 -13.97 -8.58 -14.23
N GLU A 174 -13.09 -9.35 -13.57
CA GLU A 174 -13.44 -10.39 -12.57
C GLU A 174 -14.35 -9.84 -11.46
N PHE A 175 -14.23 -8.56 -11.17
CA PHE A 175 -14.91 -7.89 -10.08
C PHE A 175 -15.87 -6.78 -10.53
N GLY A 176 -16.12 -6.68 -11.84
CA GLY A 176 -16.85 -5.59 -12.49
C GLY A 176 -15.98 -4.33 -12.65
N GLN A 177 -16.03 -3.70 -13.83
CA GLN A 177 -15.21 -2.56 -14.24
C GLN A 177 -15.32 -1.31 -13.35
N ASP A 178 -16.26 -1.29 -12.39
CA ASP A 178 -16.45 -0.15 -11.49
C ASP A 178 -15.25 0.08 -10.57
N ALA A 179 -15.07 1.35 -10.18
CA ALA A 179 -14.01 1.91 -9.34
C ALA A 179 -13.55 1.01 -8.18
N ILE A 180 -12.64 0.08 -8.49
CA ILE A 180 -11.87 -0.68 -7.49
C ILE A 180 -10.81 0.24 -6.94
N ASN A 181 -10.82 0.37 -5.61
CA ASN A 181 -9.76 1.00 -4.84
C ASN A 181 -8.95 -0.12 -4.22
N ILE A 182 -7.64 0.08 -4.16
CA ILE A 182 -6.75 -0.87 -3.52
C ILE A 182 -5.93 -0.21 -2.44
N THR A 183 -5.60 -0.99 -1.41
CA THR A 183 -4.57 -0.66 -0.43
C THR A 183 -3.42 -1.63 -0.60
N PRO A 184 -2.34 -1.23 -1.30
CA PRO A 184 -1.13 -2.03 -1.39
C PRO A 184 -0.40 -2.05 -0.05
N PHE A 185 0.14 -3.21 0.27
CA PHE A 185 0.94 -3.41 1.47
C PHE A 185 2.02 -4.46 1.23
N GLY A 186 3.10 -4.36 1.99
CA GLY A 186 4.21 -5.31 1.96
C GLY A 186 4.40 -5.99 3.30
N VAL A 187 4.83 -7.24 3.27
CA VAL A 187 5.21 -8.03 4.44
C VAL A 187 6.61 -8.62 4.19
N ARG A 188 7.52 -8.43 5.14
CA ARG A 188 8.88 -9.00 5.09
C ARG A 188 8.88 -10.32 5.85
N GLU A 189 9.15 -11.40 5.14
CA GLU A 189 9.25 -12.77 5.67
C GLU A 189 10.56 -13.40 5.24
N LYS A 190 11.30 -14.03 6.16
CA LYS A 190 12.57 -14.71 5.85
C LYS A 190 13.51 -13.85 5.01
N SER A 191 13.62 -12.57 5.36
CA SER A 191 14.41 -11.54 4.66
C SER A 191 13.96 -11.17 3.24
N LYS A 192 12.79 -11.64 2.78
CA LYS A 192 12.22 -11.29 1.47
C LYS A 192 10.94 -10.48 1.62
N TRP A 193 10.74 -9.52 0.74
CA TRP A 193 9.51 -8.75 0.67
C TRP A 193 8.48 -9.44 -0.21
N LYS A 194 7.27 -9.62 0.34
CA LYS A 194 6.08 -10.04 -0.40
C LYS A 194 5.09 -8.88 -0.43
N LEU A 195 4.59 -8.56 -1.60
CA LEU A 195 3.67 -7.46 -1.81
C LEU A 195 2.29 -8.00 -2.10
N HIS A 196 1.29 -7.37 -1.52
CA HIS A 196 -0.11 -7.70 -1.65
C HIS A 196 -0.92 -6.42 -1.84
N TYR A 197 -2.16 -6.56 -2.24
CA TYR A 197 -3.11 -5.46 -2.25
C TYR A 197 -4.47 -5.94 -1.80
N GLN A 198 -5.07 -5.20 -0.86
CA GLN A 198 -6.46 -5.36 -0.48
C GLN A 198 -7.34 -4.58 -1.45
N MET A 199 -8.37 -5.23 -1.98
CA MET A 199 -9.32 -4.65 -2.94
C MET A 199 -10.64 -4.34 -2.25
N TYR A 200 -11.18 -3.15 -2.50
CA TYR A 200 -12.51 -2.78 -2.03
C TYR A 200 -13.19 -1.76 -2.94
N LYS A 201 -14.52 -1.68 -2.83
CA LYS A 201 -15.36 -0.70 -3.53
C LYS A 201 -16.08 0.20 -2.54
N TYR A 202 -16.13 1.50 -2.83
CA TYR A 202 -17.08 2.40 -2.18
C TYR A 202 -18.47 2.16 -2.79
N THR A 203 -19.47 1.99 -1.95
CA THR A 203 -20.86 1.79 -2.35
C THR A 203 -21.75 2.91 -1.78
N ALA A 204 -22.98 3.02 -2.27
CA ALA A 204 -23.91 4.06 -1.85
C ALA A 204 -24.10 4.08 -0.31
N GLY A 205 -24.25 5.29 0.25
CA GLY A 205 -24.45 5.47 1.69
C GLY A 205 -23.19 5.30 2.54
N ASN A 206 -22.02 5.72 2.05
CA ASN A 206 -20.72 5.66 2.75
C ASN A 206 -20.28 4.23 3.14
N LYS A 207 -20.74 3.23 2.39
CA LYS A 207 -20.42 1.83 2.63
C LYS A 207 -19.18 1.43 1.84
N ILE A 208 -18.48 0.43 2.33
CA ILE A 208 -17.32 -0.17 1.67
C ILE A 208 -17.60 -1.65 1.49
N SER A 209 -17.14 -2.26 0.41
CA SER A 209 -17.25 -3.70 0.19
C SER A 209 -15.87 -4.31 -0.01
N LEU A 210 -15.50 -5.27 0.85
CA LEU A 210 -14.21 -5.96 0.78
C LEU A 210 -14.28 -7.06 -0.29
N MET A 211 -13.45 -6.94 -1.32
CA MET A 211 -13.44 -7.91 -2.42
C MET A 211 -12.41 -9.03 -2.20
N GLY A 212 -11.36 -8.73 -1.44
CA GLY A 212 -10.35 -9.71 -1.04
C GLY A 212 -8.95 -9.11 -1.00
N VAL A 213 -7.97 -10.00 -0.79
CA VAL A 213 -6.54 -9.69 -0.85
C VAL A 213 -5.92 -10.51 -1.97
N LYS A 214 -5.05 -9.91 -2.78
CA LYS A 214 -4.30 -10.61 -3.83
C LYS A 214 -2.80 -10.31 -3.72
N PRO A 215 -1.92 -11.28 -4.02
CA PRO A 215 -0.49 -11.02 -4.13
C PRO A 215 -0.19 -10.20 -5.39
N VAL A 216 0.86 -9.38 -5.33
CA VAL A 216 1.49 -8.80 -6.51
C VAL A 216 2.40 -9.88 -7.12
N THR A 217 1.95 -10.49 -8.21
CA THR A 217 2.68 -11.58 -8.88
C THR A 217 3.80 -11.05 -9.78
N GLY A 218 4.79 -11.89 -10.08
CA GLY A 218 5.89 -11.56 -11.00
C GLY A 218 7.13 -10.94 -10.36
N ILE A 219 7.21 -10.91 -9.02
CA ILE A 219 8.44 -10.56 -8.30
C ILE A 219 9.40 -11.75 -8.39
N VAL A 220 10.29 -11.75 -9.38
CA VAL A 220 11.34 -12.76 -9.53
C VAL A 220 12.37 -12.61 -8.40
N GLU A 221 12.50 -13.61 -7.54
CA GLU A 221 13.58 -13.63 -6.56
C GLU A 221 14.93 -13.60 -7.30
N SER A 222 15.84 -12.70 -6.93
CA SER A 222 17.18 -12.71 -7.49
C SER A 222 17.84 -14.05 -7.14
N THR A 223 18.10 -14.89 -8.15
CA THR A 223 18.96 -16.06 -7.97
C THR A 223 20.33 -15.53 -7.52
N PRO A 224 20.85 -15.93 -6.35
CA PRO A 224 22.21 -15.55 -5.98
C PRO A 224 23.14 -16.06 -7.08
N ALA A 225 23.96 -15.16 -7.63
CA ALA A 225 25.04 -15.58 -8.51
C ALA A 225 25.91 -16.57 -7.71
N LEU A 226 26.03 -17.79 -8.22
CA LEU A 226 27.01 -18.75 -7.70
C LEU A 226 28.39 -18.11 -7.95
N ILE A 227 29.08 -17.75 -6.86
CA ILE A 227 30.48 -17.32 -6.88
C ILE A 227 31.34 -18.58 -6.84
#